data_AF-A0A0F9T9G8-F1
#
_entry.id   AF-A0A0F9T9G8-F1
#
_cell.length_a   1.000
_cell.length_b   1.000
_cell.length_c   1.000
_cell.angle_alpha   90.00
_cell.angle_beta   90.00
_cell.angle_gamma   90.00
#
_symmetry.space_group_name_H-M   'P 1'
#
loop_
_entity.id
_entity.type
_entity.pdbx_description
1 polymer ?
#
loop_
_entity_poly.entity_id
_entity_poly.type
_entity_poly.pdbx_seq_one_letter_code
_entity_poly.pdbx_strand_id
1 'polypeptide(L)'
;MNAIEKKYAVSRIEDLASTVRNSINNRSRVEPLNKKQMIKLLQTGKVNAKKNSDISYYGTCIYSLFDWTPFLFIPELSDKQANIKKAKLAADVQETKDAIMLGDNNIALEFINKFAGRCKKL
;
A
#
# COMPACT_ATOMS: atom_id res chain seq x y z
N MET A 1 -28.91 9.88 11.17
CA MET A 1 -28.03 10.82 10.45
C MET A 1 -28.84 11.92 9.79
N ASN A 2 -28.54 13.19 10.05
CA ASN A 2 -29.14 14.30 9.33
C ASN A 2 -28.51 14.46 7.92
N ALA A 3 -29.13 15.25 7.03
CA ALA A 3 -28.68 15.40 5.65
C ALA A 3 -27.25 15.97 5.52
N ILE A 4 -26.83 16.82 6.47
CA ILE A 4 -25.51 17.45 6.49
C ILE A 4 -24.45 16.42 6.88
N GLU A 5 -24.72 15.61 7.90
CA GLU A 5 -23.86 14.50 8.35
C GLU A 5 -23.65 13.46 7.25
N LYS A 6 -24.73 13.09 6.53
CA LYS A 6 -24.64 12.17 5.38
C LYS A 6 -23.72 12.73 4.30
N LYS A 7 -23.89 14.01 3.95
CA LYS A 7 -23.06 14.68 2.94
C LYS A 7 -21.58 14.72 3.34
N TYR A 8 -21.30 15.03 4.61
CA TYR A 8 -19.93 15.06 5.12
C TYR A 8 -19.28 13.68 5.14
N ALA A 9 -20.00 12.65 5.59
CA ALA A 9 -19.50 11.27 5.63
C ALA A 9 -19.18 10.72 4.23
N VAL A 10 -20.05 11.00 3.25
CA VAL A 10 -19.81 10.63 1.84
C VAL A 10 -18.56 11.33 1.30
N SER A 11 -18.42 12.64 1.52
CA SER A 11 -17.24 13.41 1.10
C SER A 11 -15.96 12.83 1.69
N ARG A 12 -15.98 12.45 2.98
CA ARG A 12 -14.81 11.90 3.66
C ARG A 12 -14.37 10.56 3.07
N ILE A 13 -15.31 9.72 2.66
CA ILE A 13 -15.01 8.45 1.99
C ILE A 13 -14.44 8.69 0.60
N GLU A 14 -14.98 9.66 -0.14
CA GLU A 14 -14.46 10.03 -1.46
C GLU A 14 -13.01 10.54 -1.38
N ASP A 15 -12.68 11.36 -0.38
CA ASP A 15 -11.31 11.83 -0.13
C ASP A 15 -10.35 10.66 0.17
N LEU A 16 -10.80 9.73 1.02
CA LEU A 16 -10.03 8.53 1.36
C LEU A 16 -9.84 7.62 0.15
N ALA A 17 -10.89 7.40 -0.63
CA ALA A 17 -10.84 6.61 -1.85
C ALA A 17 -9.92 7.26 -2.89
N SER A 18 -9.91 8.59 -2.99
CA SER A 18 -9.03 9.34 -3.89
C SER A 18 -7.57 9.18 -3.48
N THR A 19 -7.28 9.31 -2.19
CA THR A 19 -5.95 9.06 -1.61
C THR A 19 -5.47 7.64 -1.92
N VAL A 20 -6.33 6.64 -1.74
CA VAL A 20 -5.99 5.25 -2.02
C VAL A 20 -5.87 5.00 -3.52
N ARG A 21 -6.71 5.58 -4.37
CA ARG A 21 -6.63 5.45 -5.83
C ARG A 21 -5.33 6.03 -6.36
N ASN A 22 -4.92 7.21 -5.86
CA ASN A 22 -3.62 7.80 -6.14
C ASN A 22 -2.48 6.92 -5.62
N SER A 23 -2.63 6.33 -4.43
CA SER A 23 -1.64 5.37 -3.95
C SER A 23 -1.58 4.10 -4.81
N ILE A 24 -2.69 3.57 -5.33
CA ILE A 24 -2.68 2.40 -6.24
C ILE A 24 -1.96 2.74 -7.54
N ASN A 25 -2.16 3.95 -8.05
CA ASN A 25 -1.44 4.45 -9.23
C ASN A 25 0.05 4.69 -8.93
N ASN A 26 0.39 5.09 -7.70
CA ASN A 26 1.75 5.49 -7.29
C ASN A 26 2.43 4.48 -6.36
N ARG A 27 1.93 3.24 -6.25
CA ARG A 27 2.41 2.27 -5.25
C ARG A 27 3.64 1.56 -5.76
N SER A 28 4.75 2.24 -5.54
CA SER A 28 6.07 1.65 -5.49
C SER A 28 6.18 0.78 -4.25
N ARG A 29 6.02 -0.55 -4.38
CA ARG A 29 6.42 -1.47 -3.31
C ARG A 29 7.28 -2.61 -3.83
N VAL A 30 8.41 -2.67 -3.17
CA VAL A 30 9.64 -3.45 -3.34
C VAL A 30 9.40 -4.94 -3.60
N GLU A 31 9.79 -5.42 -4.78
CA GLU A 31 10.15 -6.83 -4.93
C GLU A 31 11.57 -7.07 -4.38
N PRO A 32 11.77 -8.11 -3.55
CA PRO A 32 13.11 -8.47 -3.12
C PRO A 32 13.92 -8.97 -4.32
N LEU A 33 15.13 -8.43 -4.49
CA LEU A 33 16.08 -8.90 -5.50
C LEU A 33 16.33 -10.41 -5.31
N ASN A 34 16.35 -11.16 -6.41
CA ASN A 34 16.78 -12.55 -6.33
C ASN A 34 18.32 -12.64 -6.17
N LYS A 35 18.81 -13.80 -5.70
CA LYS A 35 20.26 -14.00 -5.45
C LYS A 35 21.13 -13.72 -6.68
N LYS A 36 20.68 -14.07 -7.89
CA LYS A 36 21.44 -13.82 -9.13
C LYS A 36 21.57 -12.33 -9.43
N GLN A 37 20.51 -11.55 -9.21
CA GLN A 37 20.52 -10.08 -9.36
C GLN A 37 21.42 -9.42 -8.31
N MET A 38 21.34 -9.86 -7.05
CA MET A 38 22.21 -9.38 -5.97
C MET A 38 23.70 -9.62 -6.29
N ILE A 39 24.06 -10.82 -6.76
CA ILE A 39 25.44 -11.15 -7.15
C ILE A 39 25.92 -10.26 -8.29
N LYS A 40 25.10 -10.07 -9.33
CA LYS A 40 25.45 -9.22 -10.47
C LYS A 40 25.69 -7.77 -10.04
N LEU A 41 24.88 -7.25 -9.12
CA LEU A 41 25.05 -5.89 -8.58
C LEU A 41 26.32 -5.76 -7.74
N LEU A 42 26.64 -6.75 -6.90
CA LEU A 42 27.91 -6.77 -6.16
C LEU A 42 29.12 -6.77 -7.10
N GLN A 43 29.07 -7.54 -8.19
CA GLN A 43 30.13 -7.58 -9.20
C GLN A 43 30.34 -6.23 -9.91
N THR A 44 29.31 -5.38 -10.00
CA THR A 44 29.45 -4.04 -10.58
C THR A 44 30.09 -3.02 -9.65
N GLY A 45 30.28 -3.34 -8.36
CA GLY A 45 30.84 -2.42 -7.37
C GLY A 45 29.94 -1.24 -7.00
N LYS A 46 28.67 -1.22 -7.45
CA LYS A 46 27.73 -0.10 -7.24
C LYS A 46 26.96 -0.19 -5.92
N VAL A 47 27.05 -1.32 -5.20
CA VAL A 47 26.29 -1.56 -3.97
C VAL A 47 27.09 -1.12 -2.75
N ASN A 48 26.55 -0.20 -1.97
CA ASN A 48 27.18 0.30 -0.75
C ASN A 48 26.91 -0.62 0.44
N ALA A 49 27.84 -0.68 1.39
CA ALA A 49 27.58 -1.30 2.69
C ALA A 49 26.64 -0.43 3.54
N LYS A 50 25.80 -1.05 4.37
CA LYS A 50 24.95 -0.33 5.33
C LYS A 50 25.83 0.28 6.43
N LYS A 51 25.60 1.58 6.72
CA LYS A 51 26.31 2.32 7.78
C LYS A 51 26.16 1.70 9.18
N ASN A 52 25.00 1.11 9.48
CA ASN A 52 24.68 0.52 10.79
C ASN A 52 24.29 -0.96 10.64
N SER A 53 25.08 -1.75 9.91
CA SER A 53 24.80 -3.19 9.85
C SER A 53 25.14 -3.82 11.20
N ASP A 54 24.11 -4.35 11.89
CA ASP A 54 24.33 -5.23 13.04
C ASP A 54 24.96 -6.52 12.50
N ILE A 55 26.28 -6.64 12.67
CA ILE A 55 27.00 -7.87 12.37
C ILE A 55 26.67 -8.84 13.50
N SER A 56 25.58 -9.59 13.37
CA SER A 56 25.28 -10.65 14.32
C SER A 56 26.39 -11.71 14.25
N TYR A 57 26.98 -12.01 15.40
CA TYR A 57 28.14 -12.91 15.59
C TYR A 57 27.91 -14.35 15.10
N TYR A 58 26.67 -14.72 14.75
CA TYR A 58 26.30 -16.02 14.20
C TYR A 58 25.97 -15.91 12.71
N GLY A 59 26.90 -16.36 11.87
CA GLY A 59 26.58 -17.11 10.64
C GLY A 59 25.71 -16.45 9.56
N THR A 60 26.39 -15.76 8.64
CA THR A 60 26.24 -15.94 7.18
C THR A 60 24.92 -15.56 6.51
N CYS A 61 24.69 -14.27 6.35
CA CYS A 61 24.12 -13.77 5.10
C CYS A 61 24.83 -12.48 4.71
N ILE A 62 25.96 -12.57 3.99
CA ILE A 62 26.76 -11.42 3.53
C ILE A 62 25.88 -10.35 2.85
N TYR A 63 24.80 -10.78 2.20
CA TYR A 63 23.82 -9.88 1.59
C TYR A 63 23.14 -8.92 2.59
N SER A 64 22.97 -9.28 3.87
CA SER A 64 22.31 -8.40 4.85
C SER A 64 23.11 -7.12 5.17
N LEU A 65 24.42 -7.15 4.91
CA LEU A 65 25.39 -6.09 5.16
C LEU A 65 25.33 -4.97 4.11
N PHE A 66 24.70 -5.21 2.96
CA PHE A 66 24.64 -4.28 1.85
C PHE A 66 23.31 -3.53 1.78
N ASP A 67 23.37 -2.28 1.32
CA ASP A 67 22.21 -1.44 1.04
C ASP A 67 21.69 -1.70 -0.38
N TRP A 68 20.62 -2.49 -0.44
CA TRP A 68 19.95 -2.84 -1.69
C TRP A 68 18.91 -1.81 -2.13
N THR A 69 18.57 -0.85 -1.26
CA THR A 69 17.48 0.13 -1.47
C THR A 69 17.52 0.79 -2.85
N PRO A 70 18.69 1.20 -3.39
CA PRO A 70 18.76 1.85 -4.71
C PRO A 70 18.46 0.92 -5.90
N PHE A 71 18.49 -0.40 -5.70
CA PHE A 71 18.41 -1.41 -6.76
C PHE A 71 17.15 -2.25 -6.71
N LEU A 72 16.31 -2.03 -5.70
CA LEU A 72 15.01 -2.67 -5.61
C LEU A 72 14.15 -2.13 -6.77
N PHE A 73 13.92 -2.97 -7.76
CA PHE A 73 13.08 -2.65 -8.90
C PHE A 73 11.64 -2.51 -8.41
N ILE A 74 10.97 -1.47 -8.87
CA ILE A 74 9.54 -1.27 -8.65
C ILE A 74 8.85 -1.75 -9.93
N PRO A 75 8.37 -3.00 -10.00
CA PRO A 75 7.44 -3.34 -11.06
C PRO A 75 6.15 -2.55 -10.80
N GLU A 76 5.73 -1.75 -11.78
CA GLU A 76 4.38 -1.21 -11.78
C GLU A 76 3.38 -2.37 -11.65
N LEU A 77 2.30 -2.18 -10.88
CA LEU A 77 1.19 -3.12 -10.89
C LEU A 77 0.79 -3.34 -12.35
N SER A 78 0.80 -4.58 -12.84
CA SER A 78 0.25 -4.85 -14.17
C SER A 78 -1.16 -4.25 -14.25
N ASP A 79 -1.53 -3.67 -15.40
CA ASP A 79 -2.81 -2.99 -15.57
C ASP A 79 -3.99 -3.84 -15.06
N LYS A 80 -3.90 -5.17 -15.24
CA LYS A 80 -4.86 -6.14 -14.74
C LYS A 80 -5.00 -6.13 -13.21
N GLN A 81 -3.89 -6.12 -12.47
CA GLN A 81 -3.90 -6.09 -11.00
C GLN A 81 -4.31 -4.72 -10.46
N ALA A 82 -3.88 -3.63 -11.11
CA ALA A 82 -4.32 -2.29 -10.78
C ALA A 82 -5.84 -2.14 -10.97
N ASN A 83 -6.38 -2.68 -12.07
CA ASN A 83 -7.81 -2.67 -12.36
C ASN A 83 -8.62 -3.50 -11.36
N ILE A 84 -8.14 -4.69 -10.96
CA ILE A 84 -8.79 -5.50 -9.92
C ILE A 84 -8.86 -4.73 -8.59
N LYS A 85 -7.76 -4.09 -8.17
CA LYS A 85 -7.73 -3.30 -6.93
C LYS A 85 -8.63 -2.05 -7.01
N LYS A 86 -8.66 -1.36 -8.15
CA LYS A 86 -9.56 -0.22 -8.40
C LYS A 86 -11.03 -0.63 -8.37
N ALA A 87 -11.38 -1.76 -8.99
CA ALA A 87 -12.75 -2.29 -8.99
C ALA A 87 -13.20 -2.66 -7.57
N LYS A 88 -12.33 -3.32 -6.80
CA LYS A 88 -12.63 -3.64 -5.39
C LYS A 88 -12.80 -2.39 -4.53
N LEU A 89 -11.95 -1.38 -4.72
CA LEU A 89 -12.08 -0.09 -4.02
C LEU A 89 -13.40 0.60 -4.38
N ALA A 90 -13.82 0.56 -5.65
CA ALA A 90 -15.09 1.15 -6.09
C ALA A 90 -16.30 0.45 -5.46
N ALA A 91 -16.28 -0.89 -5.38
CA ALA A 91 -17.32 -1.67 -4.70
C ALA A 91 -17.41 -1.33 -3.20
N ASP A 92 -16.27 -1.31 -2.51
CA ASP A 92 -16.21 -0.97 -1.07
C ASP A 92 -16.71 0.47 -0.80
N VAL A 93 -16.41 1.42 -1.69
CA VAL A 93 -16.92 2.81 -1.59
C VAL A 93 -18.43 2.85 -1.75
N GLN A 94 -18.97 2.12 -2.73
CA GLN A 94 -20.41 2.10 -2.99
C GLN A 94 -21.16 1.48 -1.81
N GLU A 95 -20.70 0.34 -1.29
CA GLU A 95 -21.28 -0.32 -0.11
C GLU A 95 -21.31 0.63 1.10
N THR A 96 -20.21 1.37 1.32
CA THR A 96 -20.12 2.32 2.44
C THR A 96 -21.07 3.52 2.25
N LYS A 97 -21.21 4.02 1.00
CA LYS A 97 -22.18 5.10 0.68
C LYS A 97 -23.62 4.65 0.92
N ASP A 98 -23.95 3.45 0.48
CA ASP A 98 -25.29 2.89 0.64
C ASP A 98 -25.64 2.72 2.13
N ALA A 99 -24.69 2.24 2.95
CA ALA A 99 -24.84 2.15 4.40
C ALA A 99 -25.06 3.51 5.08
N ILE A 100 -24.35 4.57 4.64
CA ILE A 100 -24.55 5.94 5.14
C ILE A 100 -25.93 6.49 4.75
N MET A 101 -26.38 6.19 3.52
CA MET A 101 -27.68 6.66 3.03
C MET A 101 -28.84 5.98 3.77
N LEU A 102 -28.71 4.71 4.15
CA LEU A 102 -29.67 3.95 4.95
C LEU A 102 -29.83 4.49 6.39
N GLY A 103 -28.88 5.29 6.88
CA GLY A 103 -29.13 6.27 7.95
C GLY A 103 -28.86 5.83 9.38
N ASP A 104 -28.32 4.62 9.59
CA ASP A 104 -27.83 4.20 10.91
C ASP A 104 -26.40 4.71 11.14
N ASN A 105 -26.26 5.68 12.07
CA ASN A 105 -25.01 6.37 12.35
C ASN A 105 -23.92 5.41 12.87
N ASN A 106 -24.29 4.42 13.66
CA ASN A 106 -23.33 3.51 14.28
C ASN A 106 -22.77 2.56 13.23
N ILE A 107 -23.66 2.05 12.38
CA ILE A 107 -23.30 1.19 11.25
C ILE A 107 -22.43 1.96 10.26
N ALA A 108 -22.79 3.20 9.91
CA ALA A 108 -22.01 4.06 9.02
C ALA A 108 -20.58 4.32 9.55
N LEU A 109 -20.43 4.62 10.85
CA LEU A 109 -19.12 4.80 11.49
C LEU A 109 -18.28 3.51 11.48
N GLU A 110 -18.90 2.36 11.72
CA GLU A 110 -18.21 1.07 11.67
C GLU A 110 -17.71 0.76 10.25
N PHE A 111 -18.53 1.03 9.22
CA PHE A 111 -18.12 0.87 7.82
C PHE A 111 -17.01 1.85 7.43
N ILE A 112 -17.07 3.12 7.85
CA ILE A 112 -15.99 4.10 7.61
C ILE A 112 -14.69 3.63 8.26
N ASN A 113 -14.73 3.15 9.50
CA ASN A 113 -13.55 2.65 10.21
C ASN A 113 -13.00 1.36 9.57
N LYS A 114 -13.86 0.43 9.16
CA LYS A 114 -13.46 -0.76 8.40
C LYS A 114 -12.83 -0.39 7.07
N PHE A 115 -13.42 0.57 6.35
CA PHE A 115 -12.88 1.08 5.09
C PHE A 115 -11.50 1.72 5.31
N ALA A 116 -11.37 2.64 6.26
CA ALA A 116 -10.09 3.25 6.61
C ALA A 116 -9.02 2.21 7.03
N GLY A 117 -9.43 1.17 7.76
CA GLY A 117 -8.57 0.04 8.12
C GLY A 117 -8.10 -0.78 6.91
N ARG A 118 -8.98 -1.05 5.93
CA ARG A 118 -8.63 -1.71 4.66
C ARG A 118 -7.71 -0.83 3.81
N CYS A 119 -7.96 0.47 3.76
CA CYS A 119 -7.13 1.44 3.05
C CYS A 119 -5.68 1.48 3.57
N LYS A 120 -5.47 1.32 4.89
CA LYS A 120 -4.12 1.23 5.49
C LYS A 120 -3.37 -0.08 5.15
N LYS A 121 -4.07 -1.15 4.79
CA LYS A 121 -3.49 -2.46 4.47
C LYS A 121 -3.19 -2.66 2.98
N LEU A 122 -3.85 -1.89 2.11
CA LEU A 122 -3.62 -1.90 0.67
C LEU A 122 -2.28 -1.23 0.35
#